data_AF-A0A815EGD3-F1
#
_entry.id   AF-A0A815EGD3-F1
#
_cell.length_a   1.000
_cell.length_b   1.000
_cell.length_c   1.000
_cell.angle_alpha   90.00
_cell.angle_beta   90.00
_cell.angle_gamma   90.00
#
_symmetry.space_group_name_H-M   'P 1'
#
loop_
_entity.id
_entity.type
_entity.pdbx_description
1 polymer ?
#
loop_
_entity_poly.entity_id
_entity_poly.type
_entity_poly.pdbx_seq_one_letter_code
_entity_poly.pdbx_strand_id
1 'polypeptide(L)'
;MFYSFLFLITLNIATISSYETKPNWSGTFNVTPLCNRDVCCCLSGEVNVKEIAYFFMTLSGKLVGQCNGLSTFFLPAMKPSTFSTKLPIVGVMNLSEDSTLVTVESPLGTHCNGRAVRKS
;
A
#
# COMPACT_ATOMS: atom_id res chain seq x y z
N MET A 1 -47.51 51.07 8.03
CA MET A 1 -46.88 50.81 6.72
C MET A 1 -45.58 50.07 7.01
N PHE A 2 -45.62 48.75 6.93
CA PHE A 2 -44.50 47.83 7.18
C PHE A 2 -43.60 47.78 5.95
N TYR A 3 -42.27 47.80 6.09
CA TYR A 3 -41.22 47.26 5.19
C TYR A 3 -39.88 47.79 5.73
N SER A 4 -38.75 47.09 5.77
CA SER A 4 -38.38 45.71 5.49
C SER A 4 -36.93 45.58 5.99
N PHE A 5 -36.64 44.65 6.90
CA PHE A 5 -35.26 44.33 7.31
C PHE A 5 -34.66 43.41 6.24
N LEU A 6 -33.66 43.89 5.49
CA LEU A 6 -32.89 43.10 4.53
C LEU A 6 -31.57 42.67 5.19
N PHE A 7 -31.58 41.46 5.75
CA PHE A 7 -30.38 40.74 6.20
C PHE A 7 -29.86 39.91 5.02
N LEU A 8 -28.73 40.33 4.42
CA LEU A 8 -28.02 39.56 3.41
C LEU A 8 -27.02 38.62 4.12
N ILE A 9 -27.40 37.35 4.30
CA ILE A 9 -26.47 36.28 4.66
C ILE A 9 -25.92 35.70 3.35
N THR A 10 -24.72 36.10 2.95
CA THR A 10 -23.99 35.44 1.85
C THR A 10 -23.39 34.14 2.38
N LEU A 11 -24.09 33.04 2.13
CA LEU A 11 -23.62 31.69 2.42
C LEU A 11 -22.64 31.27 1.31
N ASN A 12 -21.34 31.48 1.50
CA ASN A 12 -20.30 30.89 0.65
C ASN A 12 -20.15 29.41 1.01
N ILE A 13 -21.01 28.55 0.46
CA ILE A 13 -20.76 27.10 0.49
C ILE A 13 -19.79 26.79 -0.66
N ALA A 14 -18.49 26.83 -0.37
CA ALA A 14 -17.52 26.13 -1.19
C ALA A 14 -17.71 24.63 -0.92
N THR A 15 -18.49 23.96 -1.75
CA THR A 15 -18.52 22.50 -1.80
C THR A 15 -17.16 22.02 -2.30
N ILE A 16 -16.25 21.71 -1.38
CA ILE A 16 -15.05 20.94 -1.71
C ILE A 16 -15.54 19.53 -2.03
N SER A 17 -15.66 19.23 -3.32
CA SER A 17 -15.74 17.85 -3.79
C SER A 17 -14.42 17.18 -3.40
N SER A 18 -14.44 16.41 -2.31
CA SER A 18 -13.41 15.41 -2.07
C SER A 18 -13.61 14.34 -3.14
N TYR A 19 -13.03 14.54 -4.31
CA TYR A 19 -12.84 13.46 -5.27
C TYR A 19 -12.00 12.43 -4.51
N GLU A 20 -12.62 11.34 -4.05
CA GLU A 20 -11.89 10.20 -3.49
C GLU A 20 -11.02 9.66 -4.63
N THR A 21 -9.79 10.18 -4.71
CA THR A 21 -8.80 9.66 -5.64
C THR A 21 -8.51 8.25 -5.18
N LYS A 22 -9.07 7.28 -5.91
CA LYS A 22 -8.77 5.86 -5.71
C LYS A 22 -7.24 5.71 -5.61
N PRO A 23 -6.72 5.06 -4.57
CA PRO A 23 -5.29 4.95 -4.35
C PRO A 23 -4.62 4.24 -5.52
N ASN A 24 -3.62 4.91 -6.13
CA ASN A 24 -2.85 4.37 -7.25
C ASN A 24 -1.61 3.63 -6.74
N TRP A 25 -1.81 2.36 -6.48
CA TRP A 25 -0.79 1.41 -6.02
C TRP A 25 0.24 1.02 -7.07
N SER A 26 -0.04 1.24 -8.35
CA SER A 26 0.85 0.82 -9.42
C SER A 26 2.15 1.61 -9.35
N GLY A 27 3.27 0.90 -9.28
CA GLY A 27 4.59 1.51 -9.15
C GLY A 27 5.64 0.59 -8.56
N THR A 28 6.81 1.17 -8.33
CA THR A 28 7.97 0.50 -7.75
C THR A 28 8.21 1.03 -6.34
N PHE A 29 8.48 0.13 -5.40
CA PHE A 29 8.68 0.42 -3.99
C PHE A 29 10.06 -0.09 -3.55
N ASN A 30 10.87 0.79 -3.00
CA ASN A 30 12.20 0.47 -2.47
C ASN A 30 12.07 -0.18 -1.09
N VAL A 31 12.53 -1.41 -0.95
CA VAL A 31 12.48 -2.15 0.32
C VAL A 31 13.49 -1.55 1.30
N THR A 32 13.04 -1.23 2.51
CA THR A 32 13.92 -0.85 3.62
C THR A 32 14.48 -2.12 4.28
N PRO A 33 15.80 -2.23 4.50
CA PRO A 33 16.42 -3.39 5.13
C PRO A 33 16.21 -3.38 6.65
N LEU A 34 15.01 -3.73 7.11
CA LEU A 34 14.68 -3.89 8.54
C LEU A 34 14.50 -5.35 8.98
N CYS A 35 14.38 -6.27 8.02
CA CYS A 35 14.12 -7.68 8.26
C CYS A 35 15.45 -8.45 8.51
N ASN A 36 15.48 -9.30 9.54
CA ASN A 36 16.63 -10.13 9.88
C ASN A 36 16.75 -11.32 8.90
N ARG A 37 17.74 -11.26 8.02
CA ARG A 37 17.96 -12.24 6.95
C ARG A 37 18.46 -13.60 7.43
N ASP A 38 19.02 -13.67 8.63
CA ASP A 38 19.58 -14.91 9.18
C ASP A 38 18.47 -15.88 9.60
N VAL A 39 17.30 -15.34 9.97
CA VAL A 39 16.17 -16.09 10.53
C VAL A 39 14.92 -16.01 9.65
N CYS A 40 14.77 -14.94 8.85
CA CYS A 40 13.55 -14.66 8.11
C CYS A 40 13.76 -14.72 6.59
N CYS A 41 12.67 -14.97 5.86
CA CYS A 41 12.60 -14.66 4.44
C CYS A 41 12.18 -13.21 4.24
N CYS A 42 13.12 -12.38 3.80
CA CYS A 42 12.96 -10.94 3.70
C CYS A 42 12.76 -10.48 2.26
N LEU A 43 11.94 -9.46 2.06
CA LEU A 43 11.93 -8.70 0.80
C LEU A 43 13.30 -8.01 0.61
N SER A 44 13.71 -7.83 -0.66
CA SER A 44 14.96 -7.16 -1.00
C SER A 44 14.87 -6.38 -2.31
N GLY A 45 15.64 -5.29 -2.39
CA GLY A 45 15.71 -4.42 -3.57
C GLY A 45 14.40 -3.67 -3.77
N GLU A 46 13.68 -4.02 -4.83
CA GLU A 46 12.46 -3.34 -5.26
C GLU A 46 11.29 -4.33 -5.30
N VAL A 47 10.12 -3.85 -4.87
CA VAL A 47 8.83 -4.51 -5.07
C VAL A 47 8.08 -3.74 -6.14
N ASN A 48 7.61 -4.44 -7.16
CA ASN A 48 6.81 -3.87 -8.23
C ASN A 48 5.36 -4.28 -8.02
N VAL A 49 4.49 -3.28 -8.06
CA VAL A 49 3.04 -3.45 -8.04
C VAL A 49 2.55 -3.01 -9.41
N LYS A 50 1.90 -3.91 -10.14
CA LYS A 50 1.36 -3.62 -11.47
C LYS A 50 -0.11 -3.90 -11.51
N GLU A 51 -0.89 -2.94 -11.98
CA GLU A 51 -2.30 -3.15 -12.28
C GLU A 51 -2.45 -4.04 -13.53
N ILE A 52 -3.25 -5.10 -13.41
CA ILE A 52 -3.57 -5.99 -14.54
C ILE A 52 -5.05 -5.92 -14.94
N ALA A 53 -5.93 -5.51 -14.02
CA ALA A 53 -7.34 -5.24 -14.30
C ALA A 53 -7.93 -4.32 -13.22
N TYR A 54 -9.20 -3.93 -13.38
CA TYR A 54 -9.86 -2.99 -12.48
C TYR A 54 -9.82 -3.42 -10.99
N PHE A 55 -9.94 -4.73 -10.73
CA PHE A 55 -9.92 -5.34 -9.39
C PHE A 55 -8.68 -6.18 -9.11
N PHE A 56 -7.70 -6.24 -10.03
CA PHE A 56 -6.55 -7.14 -9.91
C PHE A 56 -5.24 -6.41 -10.13
N MET A 57 -4.24 -6.82 -9.36
CA MET A 57 -2.86 -6.38 -9.49
C MET A 57 -1.92 -7.57 -9.37
N THR A 58 -0.68 -7.38 -9.78
CA THR A 58 0.40 -8.34 -9.57
C THR A 58 1.48 -7.69 -8.72
N LEU A 59 1.93 -8.43 -7.73
CA LEU A 59 3.06 -8.08 -6.86
C LEU A 59 4.25 -8.93 -7.29
N SER A 60 5.39 -8.31 -7.52
CA SER A 60 6.63 -9.03 -7.82
C SER A 60 7.82 -8.38 -7.13
N GLY A 61 8.84 -9.19 -6.85
CA GLY A 61 10.03 -8.69 -6.18
C GLY A 61 11.02 -9.80 -5.88
N LYS A 62 12.08 -9.43 -5.17
CA LYS A 62 13.15 -10.35 -4.76
C LYS A 62 13.04 -10.69 -3.28
N LEU A 63 13.51 -11.89 -2.95
CA LEU A 63 13.58 -12.44 -1.61
C LEU A 63 15.04 -12.74 -1.25
N VAL A 64 15.38 -12.59 0.03
CA VAL A 64 16.70 -12.91 0.59
C VAL A 64 16.56 -13.47 2.00
N GLY A 65 17.53 -14.27 2.44
CA GLY A 65 17.53 -14.90 3.77
C GLY A 65 17.00 -16.33 3.73
N GLN A 66 16.28 -16.74 4.78
CA GLN A 66 15.75 -18.10 4.97
C GLN A 66 14.48 -18.36 4.13
N CYS A 67 14.62 -18.32 2.81
CA CYS A 67 13.51 -18.41 1.86
C CYS A 67 13.34 -19.79 1.21
N ASN A 68 13.91 -20.86 1.77
CA ASN A 68 13.86 -22.23 1.22
C ASN A 68 14.25 -22.31 -0.27
N GLY A 69 15.26 -21.54 -0.67
CA GLY A 69 15.74 -21.48 -2.07
C GLY A 69 14.96 -20.52 -2.99
N LEU A 70 13.88 -19.90 -2.53
CA LEU A 70 13.15 -18.89 -3.28
C LEU A 70 13.91 -17.56 -3.29
N SER A 71 14.14 -17.01 -4.47
CA SER A 71 14.85 -15.74 -4.67
C SER A 71 13.95 -14.63 -5.22
N THR A 72 12.77 -14.97 -5.72
CA THR A 72 11.78 -14.05 -6.27
C THR A 72 10.37 -14.53 -5.96
N PHE A 73 9.41 -13.60 -6.04
CA PHE A 73 8.00 -13.93 -6.00
C PHE A 73 7.25 -13.19 -7.10
N PHE A 74 6.15 -13.77 -7.54
CA PHE A 74 5.18 -13.16 -8.44
C PHE A 74 3.80 -13.65 -8.04
N LEU A 75 2.95 -12.74 -7.55
CA LEU A 75 1.67 -13.09 -6.96
C LEU A 75 0.56 -12.19 -7.52
N PRO A 76 -0.49 -12.75 -8.13
CA PRO A 76 -1.70 -12.00 -8.39
C PRO A 76 -2.40 -11.72 -7.05
N ALA A 77 -2.91 -10.51 -6.89
CA ALA A 77 -3.68 -10.09 -5.74
C ALA A 77 -4.91 -9.31 -6.21
N MET A 78 -6.02 -9.44 -5.48
CA MET A 78 -7.11 -8.49 -5.63
C MET A 78 -6.66 -7.12 -5.13
N LYS A 79 -7.04 -6.06 -5.83
CA LYS A 79 -6.89 -4.70 -5.33
C LYS A 79 -7.70 -4.61 -4.05
N PRO A 80 -7.06 -4.35 -2.90
CA PRO A 80 -7.78 -4.46 -1.64
C PRO A 80 -8.72 -3.27 -1.49
N SER A 81 -9.95 -3.53 -1.06
CA SER A 81 -10.88 -2.49 -0.59
C SER A 81 -10.50 -1.97 0.81
N THR A 82 -9.72 -2.76 1.56
CA THR A 82 -9.28 -2.47 2.94
C THR A 82 -7.77 -2.64 3.13
N PHE A 83 -6.98 -2.45 2.06
CA PHE A 83 -5.53 -2.28 2.16
C PHE A 83 -4.65 -3.45 2.63
N SER A 84 -5.09 -4.72 2.55
CA SER A 84 -4.27 -5.88 2.97
C SER A 84 -4.37 -7.09 2.02
N THR A 85 -3.26 -7.81 1.82
CA THR A 85 -3.20 -9.11 1.11
C THR A 85 -2.24 -10.08 1.78
N LYS A 86 -2.54 -11.38 1.78
CA LYS A 86 -1.67 -12.41 2.36
C LYS A 86 -0.64 -12.88 1.34
N LEU A 87 0.64 -12.81 1.70
CA LEU A 87 1.75 -13.41 0.96
C LEU A 87 2.13 -14.73 1.65
N PRO A 88 1.97 -15.89 0.99
CA PRO A 88 2.19 -17.20 1.61
C PRO A 88 3.57 -17.40 2.26
N ILE A 89 4.59 -16.68 1.78
CA ILE A 89 5.99 -16.87 2.15
C ILE A 89 6.47 -15.84 3.18
N VAL A 90 5.87 -14.64 3.19
CA VAL A 90 6.44 -13.47 3.90
C VAL A 90 5.53 -12.99 5.04
N GLY A 91 4.21 -13.17 4.91
CA GLY A 91 3.23 -12.69 5.89
C GLY A 91 2.10 -11.89 5.26
N VAL A 92 1.48 -11.00 6.03
CA VAL A 92 0.44 -10.09 5.54
C VAL A 92 1.10 -8.82 5.00
N MET A 93 0.84 -8.50 3.74
CA MET A 93 1.26 -7.25 3.13
C MET A 93 0.14 -6.22 3.24
N ASN A 94 0.43 -5.08 3.84
CA ASN A 94 -0.48 -3.95 3.98
C ASN A 94 -0.02 -2.78 3.09
N LEU A 95 -0.97 -2.03 2.56
CA LEU A 95 -0.79 -0.97 1.58
C LEU A 95 -1.38 0.33 2.17
N SER A 96 -0.59 1.35 2.52
CA SER A 96 -1.09 2.65 3.04
C SER A 96 -2.06 3.45 2.14
N GLU A 97 -3.12 4.05 2.67
CA GLU A 97 -4.12 4.78 1.86
C GLU A 97 -3.57 5.82 0.86
N ASP A 98 -2.45 6.47 1.18
CA ASP A 98 -1.76 7.45 0.32
C ASP A 98 -0.95 6.84 -0.84
N SER A 99 -0.94 5.52 -0.98
CA SER A 99 -0.15 4.77 -1.97
C SER A 99 1.36 4.93 -1.86
N THR A 100 1.91 5.36 -0.72
CA THR A 100 3.35 5.62 -0.56
C THR A 100 4.11 4.50 0.14
N LEU A 101 3.43 3.64 0.91
CA LEU A 101 4.05 2.67 1.81
C LEU A 101 3.42 1.28 1.65
N VAL A 102 4.29 0.28 1.62
CA VAL A 102 3.95 -1.13 1.73
C VAL A 102 4.61 -1.68 2.97
N THR A 103 3.85 -2.29 3.87
CA THR A 103 4.40 -2.98 5.05
C THR A 103 4.14 -4.47 4.95
N VAL A 104 5.01 -5.27 5.56
CA VAL A 104 4.83 -6.72 5.69
C VAL A 104 4.91 -7.09 7.16
N GLU A 105 3.86 -7.72 7.65
CA GLU A 105 3.76 -8.26 8.99
C GLU A 105 3.89 -9.78 8.95
N SER A 106 4.96 -10.28 9.55
CA SER A 106 5.26 -11.71 9.57
C SER A 106 4.72 -12.35 10.85
N PRO A 107 4.09 -13.54 10.77
CA PRO A 107 3.68 -14.29 11.97
C PRO A 107 4.86 -14.84 12.77
N LEU A 108 6.09 -14.80 12.22
CA LEU A 108 7.31 -15.28 12.87
C LEU A 108 7.87 -14.27 13.90
N GLY A 109 7.34 -13.04 13.93
CA GLY A 109 7.72 -12.00 14.87
C GLY A 109 8.18 -10.71 14.20
N THR A 110 8.35 -9.66 15.01
CA THR A 110 8.63 -8.29 14.52
C THR A 110 9.97 -8.15 13.79
N HIS A 111 10.93 -9.03 14.08
CA HIS A 111 12.23 -9.08 13.40
C HIS A 111 12.14 -9.57 11.94
N CYS A 112 11.00 -10.17 11.55
CA CYS A 112 10.70 -10.56 10.18
C CYS A 112 9.78 -9.55 9.46
N ASN A 113 9.41 -8.45 10.11
CA ASN A 113 8.61 -7.42 9.47
C ASN A 113 9.44 -6.64 8.45
N GLY A 114 8.77 -6.19 7.40
CA GLY A 114 9.37 -5.44 6.31
C GLY A 114 8.60 -4.17 5.99
N ARG A 115 9.26 -3.24 5.31
CA ARG A 115 8.58 -2.09 4.70
C ARG A 115 9.22 -1.74 3.36
N ALA A 116 8.45 -1.17 2.45
CA ALA A 116 8.92 -0.63 1.18
C ALA A 116 8.23 0.70 0.89
N VAL A 117 9.00 1.68 0.41
CA VAL A 117 8.53 3.05 0.17
C VAL A 117 8.50 3.31 -1.33
N ARG A 118 7.44 3.95 -1.82
CA ARG A 118 7.30 4.25 -3.25
C ARG A 118 8.47 5.07 -3.75
N LYS A 119 9.00 4.67 -4.90
CA LYS A 119 10.02 5.40 -5.63
C LYS A 119 9.36 6.60 -6.31
N SER A 120 9.83 7.81 -5.99
CA SER A 120 9.41 9.08 -6.61
C SER A 120 9.75 9.12 -8.09
#